data_AF-A0A9X3MJR6-F1
#
_entry.id   AF-A0A9X3MJR6-F1
#
_cell.length_a   1.000
_cell.length_b   1.000
_cell.length_c   1.000
_cell.angle_alpha   90.00
_cell.angle_beta   90.00
_cell.angle_gamma   90.00
#
_symmetry.space_group_name_H-M   'P 1'
#
loop_
_entity.id
_entity.type
_entity.pdbx_description
1 polymer ?
#
loop_
_entity_poly.entity_id
_entity_poly.type
_entity_poly.pdbx_seq_one_letter_code
_entity_poly.pdbx_strand_id
1 'polypeptide(L)'
;MRYGWILSALLLTFSSHAQQSLKPLECQLTDTPQDHFLFYREQMVYHSEQFAIFQNFKGRVSTQVDLKTGKLIRTTFIGEPFEPKYQILFGDCPNVSQVLQIWMLSEVPYDN
;
A
#
# COMPACT_ATOMS: atom_id res chain seq x y z
N MET A 1 52.66 -26.47 -12.28
CA MET A 1 51.21 -26.72 -12.41
C MET A 1 50.75 -27.20 -11.04
N ARG A 2 49.74 -26.67 -10.34
CA ARG A 2 48.51 -26.03 -10.78
C ARG A 2 47.92 -25.33 -9.54
N TYR A 3 48.20 -24.03 -9.38
CA TYR A 3 47.50 -23.17 -8.41
C TYR A 3 46.05 -23.08 -8.87
N GLY A 4 45.11 -23.67 -8.14
CA GLY A 4 43.73 -23.78 -8.62
C GLY A 4 42.69 -24.01 -7.53
N TRP A 5 42.97 -23.60 -6.30
CA TRP A 5 42.06 -23.82 -5.16
C TRP A 5 41.79 -22.55 -4.32
N ILE A 6 41.95 -21.35 -4.89
CA ILE A 6 41.71 -20.07 -4.18
C ILE A 6 40.66 -19.20 -4.90
N LEU A 7 39.72 -19.80 -5.63
CA LEU A 7 38.65 -19.05 -6.30
C LEU A 7 37.23 -19.50 -5.93
N SER A 8 37.08 -20.37 -4.93
CA SER A 8 35.76 -20.77 -4.41
C SER A 8 35.22 -19.87 -3.30
N ALA A 9 35.93 -18.79 -2.95
CA ALA A 9 35.54 -17.84 -1.92
C ALA A 9 35.18 -16.45 -2.48
N LEU A 10 34.73 -16.38 -3.74
CA LEU A 10 34.09 -15.17 -4.24
C LEU A 10 32.65 -15.11 -3.71
N LEU A 11 32.57 -14.67 -2.46
CA LEU A 11 31.48 -13.93 -1.82
C LEU A 11 30.33 -13.59 -2.79
N LEU A 12 29.37 -14.49 -2.91
CA LEU A 12 28.00 -14.12 -3.27
C LEU A 12 27.34 -13.53 -2.01
N THR A 13 27.90 -12.44 -1.49
CA THR A 13 27.12 -11.54 -0.64
C THR A 13 26.19 -10.79 -1.57
N PHE A 14 25.12 -11.46 -2.02
CA PHE A 14 23.95 -10.73 -2.47
C PHE A 14 23.47 -10.00 -1.23
N SER A 15 23.83 -8.74 -1.11
CA SER A 15 23.14 -7.78 -0.26
C SER A 15 21.72 -7.74 -0.80
N SER A 16 20.87 -8.67 -0.35
CA SER A 16 19.44 -8.47 -0.41
C SER A 16 19.22 -7.21 0.42
N HIS A 17 19.18 -6.06 -0.25
CA HIS A 17 18.45 -4.91 0.26
C HIS A 17 17.03 -5.42 0.40
N ALA A 18 16.75 -6.07 1.53
CA ALA A 18 15.42 -6.45 1.93
C ALA A 18 14.73 -5.11 2.16
N GLN A 19 14.14 -4.56 1.10
CA GLN A 19 13.33 -3.37 1.18
C GLN A 19 12.31 -3.66 2.26
N GLN A 20 12.43 -2.95 3.37
CA GLN A 20 11.65 -3.22 4.57
C GLN A 20 10.17 -3.10 4.18
N SER A 21 9.48 -4.24 4.11
CA SER A 21 8.10 -4.27 3.64
C SER A 21 7.26 -3.50 4.65
N LEU A 22 6.82 -2.31 4.26
CA LEU A 22 5.95 -1.49 5.09
C LEU A 22 4.63 -2.21 5.28
N LYS A 23 4.09 -2.15 6.50
CA LYS A 23 2.76 -2.70 6.78
C LYS A 23 1.72 -1.98 5.92
N PRO A 24 0.78 -2.68 5.26
CA PRO A 24 -0.31 -2.05 4.53
C PRO A 24 -1.27 -1.30 5.47
N LEU A 25 -1.96 -0.31 4.93
CA LEU A 25 -3.13 0.29 5.58
C LEU A 25 -4.28 -0.69 5.44
N GLU A 26 -4.76 -1.17 6.58
CA GLU A 26 -5.87 -2.09 6.65
C GLU A 26 -7.14 -1.33 7.01
N CYS A 27 -8.22 -1.58 6.28
CA CYS A 27 -9.51 -0.99 6.53
C CYS A 27 -10.62 -2.03 6.48
N GLN A 28 -11.60 -1.91 7.37
CA GLN A 28 -12.75 -2.81 7.49
C GLN A 28 -13.97 -2.20 6.81
N LEU A 29 -14.77 -3.03 6.13
CA LEU A 29 -16.05 -2.59 5.56
C LEU A 29 -17.11 -2.42 6.65
N THR A 30 -17.92 -1.36 6.55
CA THR A 30 -19.01 -1.10 7.51
C THR A 30 -20.10 -2.17 7.43
N ASP A 31 -20.50 -2.57 6.23
CA ASP A 31 -21.60 -3.52 6.01
C ASP A 31 -21.16 -4.99 6.20
N THR A 32 -19.86 -5.26 6.03
CA THR A 32 -19.27 -6.59 6.18
C THR A 32 -17.94 -6.51 6.96
N PRO A 33 -17.98 -6.38 8.30
CA PRO A 33 -16.78 -6.13 9.12
C PRO A 33 -15.68 -7.20 9.03
N GLN A 34 -16.03 -8.42 8.58
CA GLN A 34 -15.08 -9.49 8.29
C GLN A 34 -14.29 -9.30 6.98
N ASP A 35 -14.69 -8.36 6.12
CA ASP A 35 -14.04 -8.06 4.85
C ASP A 35 -13.12 -6.85 5.01
N HIS A 36 -11.87 -7.02 4.58
CA HIS A 36 -10.82 -6.02 4.74
C HIS A 36 -10.28 -5.57 3.38
N PHE A 37 -10.06 -4.27 3.23
CA PHE A 37 -9.22 -3.72 2.17
C PHE A 37 -7.81 -3.45 2.69
N LEU A 38 -6.83 -3.89 1.91
CA LEU A 38 -5.42 -3.60 2.15
C LEU A 38 -4.94 -2.61 1.09
N PHE A 39 -4.47 -1.44 1.54
CA PHE A 39 -3.86 -0.44 0.69
C PHE A 39 -2.35 -0.39 0.95
N TYR A 40 -1.59 -0.42 -0.14
CA TYR A 40 -0.14 -0.30 -0.12
C TYR A 40 0.27 1.13 -0.47
N ARG A 41 1.46 1.54 -0.03
CA ARG A 41 1.97 2.89 -0.26
C ARG A 41 1.96 3.25 -1.75
N GLU A 42 2.32 2.32 -2.62
CA GLU A 42 2.40 2.49 -4.07
C GLU A 42 1.03 2.76 -4.73
N GLN A 43 -0.06 2.49 -4.02
CA GLN A 43 -1.42 2.77 -4.47
C GLN A 43 -1.90 4.16 -4.04
N MET A 44 -1.19 4.84 -3.14
CA MET A 44 -1.53 6.20 -2.70
C MET A 44 -1.14 7.19 -3.79
N VAL A 45 -2.14 7.83 -4.41
CA VAL A 45 -1.94 8.78 -5.51
C VAL A 45 -2.08 10.25 -5.07
N TYR A 46 -2.61 10.48 -3.87
CA TYR A 46 -2.74 11.80 -3.29
C TYR A 46 -2.74 11.71 -1.76
N HIS A 47 -2.16 12.71 -1.10
CA HIS A 47 -2.13 12.84 0.34
C HIS A 47 -2.21 14.32 0.75
N SER A 48 -2.92 14.60 1.83
CA SER A 48 -3.10 15.92 2.43
C SER A 48 -3.28 15.77 3.94
N GLU A 49 -3.41 16.87 4.68
CA GLU A 49 -3.74 16.82 6.12
C GLU A 49 -5.17 16.32 6.41
N GLN A 50 -6.07 16.32 5.42
CA GLN A 50 -7.48 15.96 5.62
C GLN A 50 -7.80 14.55 5.14
N PHE A 51 -7.25 14.15 3.99
CA PHE A 51 -7.54 12.85 3.38
C PHE A 51 -6.38 12.36 2.51
N ALA A 52 -6.38 11.05 2.25
CA ALA A 52 -5.56 10.39 1.25
C ALA A 52 -6.45 9.73 0.18
N ILE A 53 -5.95 9.61 -1.06
CA ILE A 53 -6.60 8.87 -2.13
C ILE A 53 -5.73 7.70 -2.54
N PHE A 54 -6.35 6.53 -2.61
CA PHE A 54 -5.76 5.28 -3.10
C PHE A 54 -6.43 4.86 -4.40
N GLN A 55 -5.64 4.43 -5.37
CA GLN A 55 -6.14 3.82 -6.60
C GLN A 55 -5.57 2.42 -6.78
N ASN A 56 -6.43 1.49 -7.23
CA ASN A 56 -5.97 0.17 -7.67
C ASN A 56 -5.81 0.12 -9.20
N PHE A 57 -5.37 -1.04 -9.74
CA PHE A 57 -5.12 -1.33 -11.16
C PHE A 57 -5.82 -0.39 -12.16
N LYS A 58 -5.02 0.47 -12.80
CA LYS A 58 -5.41 1.42 -13.87
C LYS A 58 -6.48 2.46 -13.48
N GLY A 59 -6.65 2.76 -12.19
CA GLY A 59 -7.55 3.82 -11.72
C GLY A 59 -9.04 3.47 -11.76
N ARG A 60 -9.41 2.21 -11.98
CA ARG A 60 -10.82 1.76 -12.02
C ARG A 60 -11.53 1.77 -10.66
N VAL A 61 -10.73 1.83 -9.60
CA VAL A 61 -11.15 1.86 -8.20
C VAL A 61 -10.46 3.04 -7.56
N SER A 62 -11.23 3.91 -6.91
CA SER A 62 -10.70 5.01 -6.10
C SER A 62 -11.24 4.87 -4.68
N THR A 63 -10.35 4.97 -3.70
CA THR A 63 -10.72 5.01 -2.28
C THR A 63 -10.20 6.30 -1.69
N GLN A 64 -11.08 7.11 -1.12
CA GLN A 64 -10.71 8.22 -0.27
C GLN A 64 -10.76 7.78 1.19
N VAL A 65 -9.72 8.11 1.97
CA VAL A 65 -9.68 7.88 3.41
C VAL A 65 -9.50 9.22 4.11
N ASP A 66 -10.44 9.58 4.98
CA ASP A 66 -10.34 10.76 5.84
C ASP A 66 -9.35 10.48 6.98
N LEU A 67 -8.33 11.34 7.13
CA LEU A 67 -7.25 11.13 8.09
C LEU A 67 -7.62 11.50 9.52
N LYS A 68 -8.68 12.29 9.72
CA LYS A 68 -9.13 12.71 11.06
C LYS A 68 -10.02 11.66 11.70
N THR A 69 -10.86 11.03 10.90
CA THR A 69 -11.88 10.08 11.34
C THR A 69 -11.52 8.64 11.04
N GLY A 70 -10.61 8.39 10.10
CA GLY A 70 -10.32 7.06 9.58
C GLY A 70 -11.41 6.51 8.66
N LYS A 71 -12.47 7.27 8.37
CA LYS A 71 -13.56 6.81 7.50
C LYS A 71 -13.09 6.71 6.06
N LEU A 72 -13.46 5.62 5.38
CA LEU A 72 -13.19 5.44 3.97
C LEU A 72 -14.47 5.46 3.14
N ILE A 73 -14.33 5.93 1.90
CA ILE A 73 -15.31 5.80 0.84
C ILE A 73 -14.59 5.22 -0.37
N ARG A 74 -15.01 4.03 -0.80
CA ARG A 74 -14.47 3.34 -1.98
C ARG A 74 -15.50 3.36 -3.10
N THR A 75 -15.12 3.91 -4.24
CA THR A 75 -15.94 3.92 -5.45
C THR A 75 -15.30 3.01 -6.50
N THR A 76 -16.11 2.14 -7.10
CA THR A 76 -15.70 1.26 -8.20
C THR A 76 -16.75 1.27 -9.28
N PHE A 77 -16.33 1.42 -10.53
CA PHE A 77 -17.19 1.15 -11.67
C PHE A 77 -17.13 -0.34 -12.01
N ILE A 78 -18.23 -1.03 -11.82
CA ILE A 78 -18.41 -2.43 -12.22
C ILE A 78 -19.04 -2.38 -13.62
N GLY A 79 -18.38 -2.99 -14.59
CA GLY A 79 -18.88 -3.14 -15.96
C GLY A 79 -18.90 -4.61 -16.36
N GLU A 80 -18.53 -4.90 -17.61
CA GLU A 80 -18.51 -6.27 -18.15
C GLU A 80 -17.77 -7.27 -17.25
N PRO A 81 -18.33 -8.49 -17.05
CA PRO A 81 -19.55 -9.05 -17.69
C PRO A 81 -20.88 -8.67 -17.01
N PHE A 82 -20.85 -7.79 -16.00
CA PHE A 82 -22.05 -7.39 -15.24
C PHE A 82 -22.72 -6.15 -15.85
N GLU A 83 -23.95 -5.87 -15.40
CA GLU A 83 -24.62 -4.61 -15.71
C GLU A 83 -23.81 -3.41 -15.18
N PRO A 84 -23.47 -2.44 -16.05
CA PRO A 84 -22.70 -1.27 -15.67
C PRO A 84 -23.31 -0.50 -14.50
N LYS A 85 -22.57 -0.39 -13.39
CA LYS A 85 -22.99 0.39 -12.23
C LYS A 85 -21.81 0.87 -11.39
N TYR A 86 -22.05 1.96 -10.66
CA TYR A 86 -21.15 2.37 -9.58
C TYR A 86 -21.50 1.60 -8.30
N GLN A 87 -20.48 1.00 -7.69
CA GLN A 87 -20.53 0.50 -6.33
C GLN A 87 -19.80 1.49 -5.44
N ILE A 88 -20.47 1.92 -4.37
CA ILE A 88 -19.89 2.75 -3.32
C ILE A 88 -19.91 1.91 -2.04
N LEU A 89 -18.75 1.78 -1.41
CA LEU A 89 -18.58 1.07 -0.15
C LEU A 89 -18.02 2.02 0.91
N PHE A 90 -18.43 1.83 2.15
CA PHE A 90 -17.98 2.58 3.31
C PHE A 90 -17.22 1.68 4.28
N GLY A 91 -16.35 2.27 5.08
CA GLY A 91 -15.55 1.52 6.03
C GLY A 91 -14.72 2.41 6.96
N ASP A 92 -13.87 1.74 7.72
CA ASP A 92 -13.05 2.32 8.77
C ASP A 92 -11.61 1.80 8.69
N CYS A 93 -10.65 2.73 8.69
CA CYS A 93 -9.22 2.49 8.63
C CYS A 93 -8.58 2.88 9.98
N PRO A 94 -8.40 1.94 10.92
CA PRO A 94 -7.76 2.25 12.20
C PRO A 94 -6.31 2.71 12.00
N ASN A 95 -5.88 3.69 12.81
CA ASN A 95 -4.51 4.19 12.86
C ASN A 95 -3.98 4.74 11.52
N VAL A 96 -4.85 5.27 10.65
CA VAL A 96 -4.47 5.76 9.32
C VAL A 96 -3.28 6.74 9.36
N SER A 97 -3.33 7.76 10.21
CA SER A 97 -2.27 8.77 10.29
C SER A 97 -0.91 8.17 10.68
N GLN A 98 -0.90 7.19 11.58
CA GLN A 98 0.32 6.51 12.00
C GLN A 98 0.92 5.69 10.86
N VAL A 99 0.10 4.91 10.14
CA VAL A 99 0.55 4.08 9.02
C VAL A 99 1.14 4.96 7.91
N LEU A 100 0.44 6.03 7.53
CA LEU A 100 0.87 6.95 6.48
C LEU A 100 2.15 7.71 6.88
N GLN A 101 2.29 8.10 8.14
CA GLN A 101 3.51 8.72 8.63
C GLN A 101 4.72 7.77 8.54
N ILE A 102 4.55 6.49 8.88
CA ILE A 102 5.62 5.49 8.73
C ILE A 102 6.01 5.35 7.25
N TRP A 103 5.04 5.35 6.34
CA TRP A 103 5.32 5.31 4.91
C TRP A 103 6.12 6.53 4.44
N MET A 104 5.74 7.73 4.86
CA MET A 104 6.46 8.96 4.50
C MET A 104 7.89 9.00 5.06
N LEU A 105 8.10 8.54 6.30
CA LEU A 105 9.44 8.50 6.91
C LEU A 105 10.38 7.54 6.18
N SER A 106 9.83 6.49 5.56
CA SER A 106 10.62 5.53 4.76
C SER A 106 11.05 6.06 3.38
N GLU A 107 10.57 7.25 2.96
CA GLU A 107 10.98 7.89 1.71
C GLU A 107 12.26 8.72 1.83
N VAL A 108 12.66 9.08 3.05
CA VAL A 108 13.88 9.85 3.27
C VAL A 108 15.08 8.90 3.15
N PRO A 109 15.96 9.06 2.14
CA PRO A 109 17.22 8.34 2.14
C PRO A 109 17.98 8.76 3.41
N TYR A 110 18.53 7.81 4.16
CA TYR A 110 19.48 8.17 5.21
C TYR A 110 20.58 9.02 4.57
N ASP A 111 20.75 10.25 5.03
CA ASP A 111 21.86 11.11 4.61
C ASP A 111 23.17 10.31 4.84
N ASN A 112 23.89 10.03 3.75
CA ASN A 112 25.23 9.42 3.79
C ASN A 112 26.27 10.46 4.23
#